data_AF-A0A3D4I1W6-F1
#
_entry.id   AF-A0A3D4I1W6-F1
#
_cell.length_a   1.000
_cell.length_b   1.000
_cell.length_c   1.000
_cell.angle_alpha   90.00
_cell.angle_beta   90.00
_cell.angle_gamma   90.00
#
_symmetry.space_group_name_H-M   'P 1'
#
loop_
_entity.id
_entity.type
_entity.pdbx_description
1 polymer ?
#
loop_
_entity_poly.entity_id
_entity_poly.type
_entity_poly.pdbx_seq_one_letter_code
_entity_poly.pdbx_strand_id
1 'polypeptide(L)' 'FMTIHAGINRRCAEILMSEKRQMNIVSRGGALLFAWMSLTGNENPYFEHYDELLDILRSYDVTISLGDALRPGAISDST' A
#
# COMPACT_ATOMS: atom_id res chain seq x y z
N PHE A 1 0.91 -15.23 9.71
CA PHE A 1 1.49 -14.02 9.09
C PHE A 1 0.39 -13.22 8.38
N MET A 2 0.57 -11.92 8.16
CA MET A 2 -0.36 -11.09 7.37
C MET A 2 0.40 -10.22 6.36
N THR A 3 -0.11 -10.13 5.13
CA THR A 3 0.40 -9.15 4.15
C THR A 3 -0.35 -7.84 4.29
N ILE A 4 0.36 -6.77 4.65
CA ILE A 4 -0.24 -5.45 4.91
C ILE A 4 0.45 -4.42 4.03
N HIS A 5 -0.36 -3.69 3.26
CA HIS A 5 0.09 -2.63 2.37
C HIS A 5 0.30 -1.31 3.14
N ALA A 6 1.17 -1.31 4.16
CA ALA A 6 1.45 -0.11 4.96
C ALA A 6 2.38 0.89 4.24
N GLY A 7 3.06 0.48 3.17
CA GLY A 7 4.04 1.32 2.46
C GLY A 7 3.46 2.30 1.43
N ILE A 8 2.17 2.21 1.08
CA ILE A 8 1.51 3.18 0.21
C ILE A 8 0.94 4.32 1.07
N ASN A 9 1.48 5.52 0.92
CA ASN A 9 0.90 6.74 1.51
C ASN A 9 0.51 7.73 0.42
N ARG A 10 -0.11 8.85 0.79
CA ARG A 10 -0.60 9.85 -0.17
C ARG A 10 0.49 10.34 -1.12
N ARG A 11 1.71 10.55 -0.61
CA ARG A 11 2.87 10.94 -1.44
C ARG A 11 3.23 9.87 -2.47
N CYS A 12 3.29 8.60 -2.06
CA CYS A 12 3.57 7.50 -2.99
C CYS A 12 2.46 7.38 -4.05
N ALA A 13 1.21 7.58 -3.66
CA ALA A 13 0.05 7.58 -4.56
C ALA A 13 0.14 8.71 -5.60
N GLU A 14 0.51 9.93 -5.19
CA GLU A 14 0.72 11.08 -6.09
C GLU A 14 1.85 10.83 -7.08
N ILE A 15 2.99 10.32 -6.62
CA ILE A 15 4.13 9.97 -7.48
C ILE A 15 3.69 8.94 -8.53
N LEU A 16 3.00 7.88 -8.11
CA LEU A 16 2.50 6.85 -9.02
C LEU A 16 1.58 7.44 -10.10
N MET A 17 0.67 8.34 -9.73
CA MET A 17 -0.24 8.98 -10.68
C MET A 17 0.47 9.94 -11.64
N SER A 18 1.64 10.46 -11.25
CA SER A 18 2.50 11.26 -12.13
C SER A 18 3.37 10.40 -13.07
N GLU A 19 3.63 9.13 -12.71
CA GLU A 19 4.34 8.18 -13.56
C GLU A 19 3.44 7.69 -14.71
N LYS A 20 4.02 7.58 -15.90
CA LYS A 20 3.34 7.04 -17.08
C LYS A 20 3.50 5.53 -17.16
N ARG A 21 3.04 4.81 -16.13
CA ARG A 21 3.07 3.34 -16.14
C ARG A 21 2.16 2.78 -17.22
N GLN A 22 2.63 1.75 -17.91
CA GLN A 22 1.84 0.93 -18.82
C GLN A 22 0.73 0.17 -18.05
N MET A 23 1.08 -0.41 -16.90
CA MET A 23 0.10 -0.96 -15.97
C MET A 23 0.09 -0.13 -14.68
N ASN A 24 -1.09 0.32 -14.28
CA ASN A 24 -1.31 1.04 -13.02
C ASN A 24 -1.07 0.12 -11.80
N ILE A 25 -1.84 0.31 -10.73
CA ILE A 25 -1.75 -0.57 -9.55
C ILE A 25 -2.28 -1.96 -9.89
N VAL A 26 -1.37 -2.94 -9.95
CA VAL A 26 -1.72 -4.36 -10.18
C VAL A 26 -1.89 -5.17 -8.89
N SER A 27 -1.54 -4.60 -7.73
CA SER A 27 -1.86 -5.21 -6.45
C SER A 27 -3.33 -5.02 -6.12
N ARG A 28 -4.10 -6.11 -5.96
CA ARG A 28 -5.51 -6.02 -5.52
C ARG A 28 -5.62 -5.25 -4.19
N GLY A 29 -4.77 -5.57 -3.22
CA GLY A 29 -4.79 -4.91 -1.92
C GLY A 29 -4.34 -3.45 -2.00
N GLY A 30 -3.30 -3.16 -2.79
CA GLY A 30 -2.87 -1.79 -3.07
C GLY A 30 -3.94 -0.95 -3.78
N ALA A 31 -4.64 -1.52 -4.76
CA ALA A 31 -5.67 -0.84 -5.53
C ALA A 31 -6.91 -0.52 -4.69
N LEU A 32 -7.35 -1.44 -3.84
CA LEU A 32 -8.45 -1.19 -2.89
C LEU A 32 -8.11 -0.07 -1.92
N LEU A 33 -6.88 -0.07 -1.40
CA LEU A 33 -6.42 0.94 -0.46
C LEU A 33 -6.28 2.31 -1.11
N PHE A 34 -5.68 2.38 -2.31
CA PHE A 34 -5.62 3.59 -3.12
C PHE A 34 -7.02 4.14 -3.43
N ALA A 35 -7.97 3.28 -3.82
CA ALA A 35 -9.34 3.68 -4.07
C ALA A 35 -10.00 4.25 -2.81
N TRP A 36 -9.82 3.60 -1.66
CA TRP A 36 -10.32 4.08 -0.37
C TRP A 36 -9.72 5.45 0.00
N MET A 37 -8.40 5.63 -0.15
CA MET A 37 -7.73 6.92 0.10
C MET A 37 -8.29 8.01 -0.82
N SER A 38 -8.49 7.69 -2.11
CA SER A 38 -9.01 8.64 -3.10
C SER A 38 -10.46 9.04 -2.82
N LEU A 39 -11.29 8.10 -2.39
CA LEU A 39 -12.72 8.33 -2.11
C LEU A 39 -12.93 9.09 -0.81
N THR A 40 -12.08 8.88 0.20
CA THR A 40 -12.23 9.48 1.52
C THR A 40 -11.41 10.75 1.71
N GLY A 41 -10.34 10.94 0.92
CA GLY A 41 -9.32 11.97 1.14
C GLY A 41 -8.39 11.67 2.31
N ASN A 42 -8.61 10.57 3.05
CA ASN A 42 -7.82 10.19 4.22
C ASN A 42 -6.50 9.54 3.82
N GLU A 43 -5.56 9.50 4.77
CA GLU A 43 -4.30 8.76 4.59
C GLU A 43 -4.53 7.26 4.79
N ASN A 44 -3.67 6.42 4.21
CA ASN A 44 -3.69 4.98 4.46
C ASN A 44 -3.70 4.70 5.97
N PRO A 45 -4.74 4.04 6.53
CA PRO A 45 -4.84 3.83 7.97
C PRO A 45 -3.73 2.93 8.51
N TYR A 46 -3.20 2.01 7.69
CA TYR A 46 -2.07 1.17 8.08
C TYR A 46 -0.75 1.94 8.12
N PHE A 47 -0.66 3.06 7.40
CA PHE A 47 0.48 3.96 7.47
C PHE A 47 0.33 4.94 8.65
N GLU A 48 -0.85 5.53 8.82
CA GLU A 48 -1.15 6.50 9.89
C GLU A 48 -1.09 5.89 11.29
N HIS A 49 -1.60 4.66 11.45
CA HIS A 49 -1.65 3.94 12.73
C HIS A 49 -0.69 2.75 12.79
N TYR A 50 0.50 2.88 12.19
CA TYR A 50 1.42 1.76 12.06
C TYR A 50 1.86 1.17 13.41
N ASP A 51 2.11 2.00 14.43
CA ASP A 51 2.51 1.53 15.76
C ASP A 51 1.39 0.76 16.46
N GLU A 52 0.14 1.25 16.41
CA GLU A 52 -1.04 0.55 16.95
C GLU A 52 -1.25 -0.80 16.24
N LEU A 53 -1.05 -0.83 14.92
CA LEU A 53 -1.08 -2.06 14.15
C LEU A 53 -0.01 -3.04 14.65
N LEU A 54 1.23 -2.59 14.89
CA LEU A 54 2.30 -3.44 15.40
C LEU A 54 2.00 -4.00 16.79
N ASP A 55 1.39 -3.20 17.68
CA ASP A 55 0.97 -3.66 19.00
C ASP A 55 -0.06 -4.80 18.90
N ILE A 56 -1.04 -4.70 17.99
CA ILE A 56 -2.01 -5.76 17.71
C ILE A 56 -1.30 -7.01 17.16
N LEU A 57 -0.44 -6.86 16.15
CA LEU A 57 0.24 -8.02 15.55
C LEU A 57 1.14 -8.73 16.56
N ARG A 58 1.80 -7.97 17.44
CA ARG A 58 2.64 -8.48 18.52
C ARG A 58 1.85 -9.28 19.56
N SER A 59 0.64 -8.86 19.93
CA SER A 59 -0.16 -9.59 20.93
C SER A 59 -0.55 -11.00 20.49
N TYR A 60 -0.48 -11.29 19.19
CA TYR A 60 -0.82 -12.59 18.61
C TYR A 60 0.35 -13.29 17.90
N ASP A 61 1.59 -12.81 18.09
CA ASP A 61 2.79 -13.34 17.43
C ASP A 61 2.65 -13.45 15.90
N VAL A 62 2.01 -12.46 15.28
CA VAL A 62 1.77 -12.45 13.84
C VAL A 62 2.99 -11.90 13.12
N THR A 63 3.67 -12.74 12.34
CA THR A 63 4.69 -12.27 11.38
C THR A 63 4.05 -11.31 10.37
N ILE A 64 4.59 -10.10 10.24
CA ILE A 64 4.17 -9.14 9.21
C ILE A 64 4.93 -9.36 7.90
N SER A 65 4.21 -9.31 6.79
CA SER A 65 4.75 -9.21 5.44
C SER A 65 4.35 -7.85 4.88
N LEU A 66 5.30 -6.91 4.76
CA LEU A 66 5.01 -5.60 4.19
C LEU A 66 4.74 -5.75 2.69
N GLY A 67 3.50 -5.46 2.30
CA GLY A 67 3.00 -5.67 0.96
C GLY A 67 3.49 -4.63 -0.04
N ASP A 68 3.79 -5.09 -1.24
CA ASP A 68 4.30 -4.33 -2.37
C ASP A 68 3.17 -3.68 -3.19
N ALA A 69 2.45 -2.75 -2.56
CA ALA A 69 1.24 -2.12 -3.12
C ALA A 69 1.44 -1.58 -4.54
N LEU A 70 2.63 -1.06 -4.80
CA LEU A 70 3.00 -0.36 -6.03
C LEU A 70 3.98 -1.18 -6.89
N ARG A 71 4.00 -2.51 -6.76
CA ARG A 71 4.84 -3.36 -7.61
C ARG A 71 4.53 -3.16 -9.11
N PRO A 72 5.53 -3.29 -10.00
CA PRO A 72 5.31 -3.17 -11.44
C PRO A 72 4.43 -4.32 -11.96
N GLY A 73 3.53 -4.00 -12.88
CA GLY A 73 2.70 -4.99 -13.58
C GLY A 73 3.30 -5.47 -14.90
N ALA A 74 4.14 -4.64 -15.51
CA ALA A 74 4.86 -4.94 -16.73
C ALA A 74 6.37 -4.64 -16.57
N ILE A 75 7.19 -5.22 -17.46
CA ILE A 75 8.63 -4.94 -17.52
C ILE A 75 8.88 -3.45 -17.76
N SER A 76 8.05 -2.79 -18.56
CA SER A 76 8.12 -1.36 -18.85
C SER A 76 7.85 -0.46 -17.63
N ASP A 77 7.23 -1.00 -16.57
CA ASP A 77 6.96 -0.30 -15.32
C ASP A 77 8.05 -0.53 -14.27
N SER A 78 9.03 -1.40 -14.58
CA SER A 78 10.13 -1.73 -13.68
C SER A 78 11.25 -0.68 -13.79
N THR A 79 11.82 -0.31 -12.65
CA THR A 79 12.99 0.58 -12.53
C THR A 79 14.14 -0.11 -11.82
#